data_AF-A0A950MP26-F1
#
_entry.id   AF-A0A950MP26-F1
#
_cell.length_a   1.000
_cell.length_b   1.000
_cell.length_c   1.000
_cell.angle_alpha   90.00
_cell.angle_beta   90.00
_cell.angle_gamma   90.00
#
_symmetry.space_group_name_H-M   'P 1'
#
loop_
_entity.id
_entity.type
_entity.pdbx_description
1 polymer ?
#
loop_
_entity_poly.entity_id
_entity_poly.type
_entity_poly.pdbx_seq_one_letter_code
_entity_poly.pdbx_strand_id
1 'polypeptide(L)'
;MQLDRRVKMDNRMQVPTEVRDRIFSIANLLYEQSGRSEMPALDKVRELAGIDMVTASQVLKEWRKVLPASAAQLSGNTPDELSKIYNEMLTSVWECAKKIANQNLYAAQKAWEQERDELERLRLELSLAYDRQTQELIATQKQLSHQLGINTVNEAKLNQVLPKLHEFGTKAVSAQEKVSVLEETVQQLEHRLRNDPQESSFNPQQSADATITVEAVKLSDAASDELVSKIMKLS
;
A
#
# COMPACT_ATOMS: atom_id res chain seq x y z
N MET A 1 71.95 -39.96 97.83
CA MET A 1 70.96 -38.87 97.73
C MET A 1 70.67 -38.66 96.26
N GLN A 2 69.38 -38.62 95.89
CA GLN A 2 68.83 -38.28 94.57
C GLN A 2 68.95 -39.33 93.46
N LEU A 3 68.04 -40.31 93.55
CA LEU A 3 67.31 -40.80 92.40
C LEU A 3 66.29 -39.73 91.98
N ASP A 4 65.94 -39.77 90.69
CA ASP A 4 64.63 -39.42 90.12
C ASP A 4 64.58 -38.19 89.20
N ARG A 5 63.88 -38.40 88.08
CA ARG A 5 63.65 -37.53 86.91
C ARG A 5 64.74 -37.49 85.84
N ARG A 6 64.74 -38.51 84.97
CA ARG A 6 64.67 -38.30 83.51
C ARG A 6 64.51 -39.62 82.74
N VAL A 7 63.52 -40.41 83.13
CA VAL A 7 62.85 -41.23 82.12
C VAL A 7 61.85 -40.29 81.44
N LYS A 8 62.33 -39.51 80.47
CA LYS A 8 61.47 -38.87 79.50
C LYS A 8 61.00 -40.00 78.59
N MET A 9 60.07 -40.83 79.11
CA MET A 9 59.30 -41.73 78.29
C MET A 9 58.67 -40.84 77.23
N ASP A 10 59.06 -41.04 75.97
CA ASP A 10 58.16 -40.84 74.85
C ASP A 10 56.97 -41.79 75.09
N ASN A 11 56.11 -41.43 76.04
CA ASN A 11 54.78 -41.99 76.17
C ASN A 11 53.92 -41.32 75.10
N ARG A 12 54.34 -41.46 73.84
CA ARG A 12 53.42 -41.62 72.72
C ARG A 12 52.73 -42.96 72.95
N MET A 13 51.93 -43.02 74.03
CA MET A 13 51.07 -44.14 74.33
C MET A 13 50.22 -44.26 73.07
N GLN A 14 50.50 -45.29 72.27
CA GLN A 14 49.66 -45.63 71.14
C GLN A 14 48.28 -45.80 71.73
N VAL A 15 47.43 -44.80 71.52
CA VAL A 15 46.04 -44.87 71.95
C VAL A 15 45.50 -46.14 71.31
N PRO A 16 45.01 -47.13 72.08
CA PRO A 16 44.54 -48.38 71.51
C PRO A 16 43.52 -48.07 70.42
N THR A 17 43.59 -48.77 69.29
CA THR A 17 42.76 -48.48 68.11
C THR A 17 41.27 -48.46 68.47
N GLU A 18 40.84 -49.34 69.37
CA GLU A 18 39.46 -49.38 69.91
C GLU A 18 39.05 -48.08 70.63
N VAL A 19 39.97 -47.50 71.41
CA VAL A 19 39.76 -46.25 72.16
C VAL A 19 39.72 -45.06 71.20
N ARG A 20 40.57 -45.07 70.17
CA ARG A 20 40.59 -44.09 69.09
C ARG A 20 39.27 -44.12 68.32
N ASP A 21 38.82 -45.29 67.87
CA ASP A 21 37.61 -45.47 67.07
C ASP A 21 36.35 -45.09 67.85
N ARG A 22 36.32 -45.36 69.16
CA ARG A 22 35.26 -44.91 70.06
C ARG A 22 35.20 -43.38 70.17
N ILE A 23 36.34 -42.71 70.28
CA ILE A 23 36.37 -41.24 70.31
C ILE A 23 35.96 -40.67 68.94
N PHE A 24 36.40 -41.26 67.83
CA PHE A 24 36.03 -40.86 66.47
C PHE A 24 34.52 -41.00 66.24
N SER A 25 33.91 -42.11 66.66
CA SER A 25 32.48 -42.33 66.49
C SER A 25 31.64 -41.35 67.32
N ILE A 26 32.02 -41.11 68.58
CA ILE A 26 31.35 -40.13 69.45
C ILE A 26 31.54 -38.70 68.94
N ALA A 27 32.74 -38.36 68.47
CA ALA A 27 33.01 -37.06 67.88
C ALA A 27 32.17 -36.83 66.61
N ASN A 28 32.05 -37.85 65.74
CA ASN A 28 31.17 -37.80 64.57
C ASN A 28 29.70 -37.63 64.98
N LEU A 29 29.21 -38.41 65.95
CA LEU A 29 27.83 -38.31 66.43
C LEU A 29 27.51 -36.91 66.97
N LEU A 30 28.39 -36.35 67.80
CA LEU A 30 28.23 -34.99 68.34
C LEU A 30 28.31 -33.92 67.23
N TYR A 31 29.18 -34.12 66.24
CA TYR A 31 29.31 -33.21 65.11
C TYR A 31 28.09 -33.29 64.16
N GLU A 32 27.47 -34.45 64.01
CA GLU A 32 26.23 -34.62 63.24
C GLU A 32 25.02 -34.07 64.00
N GLN A 33 24.95 -34.27 65.31
CA GLN A 33 23.91 -33.69 66.17
C GLN A 33 23.93 -32.16 66.18
N SER A 34 25.09 -31.52 66.01
CA SER A 34 25.21 -30.07 65.86
C SER A 34 24.93 -29.58 64.43
N GLY A 35 24.49 -30.46 63.51
CA GLY A 35 24.26 -30.10 62.11
C GLY A 35 25.56 -29.73 61.38
N ARG A 36 26.70 -30.27 61.81
CA ARG A 36 28.05 -29.97 61.28
C ARG A 36 28.45 -28.49 61.42
N SER A 37 27.84 -27.78 62.36
CA SER A 37 28.10 -26.36 62.60
C SER A 37 29.03 -26.11 63.78
N GLU A 38 28.98 -26.96 64.81
CA GLU A 38 29.75 -26.81 66.04
C GLU A 38 30.69 -28.00 66.23
N MET A 39 31.95 -27.71 66.59
CA MET A 39 32.94 -28.72 66.90
C MET A 39 32.57 -29.44 68.21
N PRO A 40 32.71 -30.77 68.28
CA PRO A 40 32.36 -31.51 69.48
C PRO A 40 33.18 -31.04 70.68
N ALA A 41 32.49 -30.67 71.76
CA ALA A 41 33.13 -30.21 72.99
C ALA A 41 33.95 -31.35 73.63
N LEU A 42 35.21 -31.06 73.98
CA LEU A 42 36.14 -32.03 74.54
C LEU A 42 35.60 -32.71 75.80
N ASP A 43 34.95 -31.95 76.68
CA ASP A 43 34.35 -32.49 77.92
C ASP A 43 33.20 -33.45 77.63
N LYS A 44 32.41 -33.20 76.57
CA LYS A 44 31.29 -34.06 76.21
C LYS A 44 31.75 -35.37 75.57
N VAL A 45 32.79 -35.29 74.74
CA VAL A 45 33.44 -36.47 74.17
C VAL A 45 34.08 -37.31 75.27
N ARG A 46 34.72 -36.68 76.26
CA ARG A 46 35.31 -37.36 77.42
C ARG A 46 34.26 -38.11 78.23
N GLU A 47 33.15 -37.45 78.54
CA GLU A 47 32.04 -38.01 79.33
C GLU A 47 31.39 -39.21 78.61
N LEU A 48 31.09 -39.08 77.32
CA LEU A 48 30.43 -40.14 76.54
C LEU A 48 31.37 -41.31 76.21
N ALA A 49 32.66 -41.05 76.05
CA ALA A 49 33.64 -42.09 75.76
C ALA A 49 34.20 -42.77 77.02
N GLY A 50 34.12 -42.11 78.19
CA GLY A 50 34.61 -42.62 79.47
C GLY A 50 36.13 -42.69 79.56
N ILE A 51 36.85 -41.75 78.93
CA ILE A 51 38.32 -41.78 78.76
C ILE A 51 38.97 -40.59 79.48
N ASP A 52 40.30 -40.64 79.69
CA ASP A 52 41.05 -39.51 80.22
C ASP A 52 41.09 -38.29 79.27
N MET A 53 41.40 -37.13 79.84
CA MET A 53 41.42 -35.86 79.13
C MET A 53 42.51 -35.80 78.05
N VAL A 54 43.67 -36.40 78.33
CA VAL A 54 44.85 -36.32 77.46
C VAL A 54 44.61 -37.11 76.17
N THR A 55 44.12 -38.34 76.29
CA THR A 55 43.77 -39.22 75.16
C THR A 55 42.64 -38.63 74.32
N ALA A 56 41.57 -38.14 74.96
CA ALA A 56 40.47 -37.48 74.25
C ALA A 56 40.96 -36.27 73.44
N SER A 57 41.82 -35.42 74.02
CA SER A 57 42.34 -34.23 73.35
C SER A 57 43.27 -34.54 72.17
N GLN A 58 44.05 -35.61 72.25
CA GLN A 58 44.95 -36.03 71.18
C GLN A 58 44.16 -36.60 70.00
N VAL A 59 43.21 -37.50 70.27
CA VAL A 59 42.41 -38.14 69.23
C VAL A 59 41.46 -37.14 68.56
N LEU A 60 40.88 -36.18 69.29
CA LEU A 60 40.06 -35.12 68.69
C LEU A 60 40.84 -34.18 67.78
N LYS A 61 42.12 -33.92 68.08
CA LYS A 61 43.01 -33.16 67.17
C LYS A 61 43.24 -33.91 65.87
N GLU A 62 43.36 -35.24 65.93
CA GLU A 62 43.52 -36.07 64.74
C GLU A 62 42.22 -36.18 63.95
N TRP A 63 41.09 -36.35 64.63
CA TRP A 63 39.75 -36.33 64.03
C TRP A 63 39.49 -35.04 63.25
N ARG A 64 39.84 -33.88 63.83
CA ARG A 64 39.70 -32.56 63.18
C ARG A 64 40.50 -32.45 61.89
N LYS A 65 41.64 -33.13 61.78
CA LYS A 65 42.48 -33.12 60.56
C LYS A 65 41.89 -33.95 59.42
N VAL A 66 41.04 -34.92 59.73
CA VAL A 66 40.40 -35.81 58.75
C VAL A 66 39.04 -35.27 58.31
N LEU A 67 38.50 -34.26 59.02
CA LEU A 67 37.26 -33.60 58.64
C LEU A 67 37.44 -32.87 57.29
N PRO A 68 36.59 -33.13 56.28
CA PRO A 68 36.65 -32.41 55.01
C PRO A 68 36.45 -30.91 55.26
N ALA A 69 37.26 -30.09 54.61
CA ALA A 69 37.17 -28.62 54.71
C ALA A 69 35.72 -28.17 54.47
N SER A 70 35.19 -27.37 55.40
CA SER A 70 33.78 -26.95 55.37
C SER A 70 33.49 -26.12 54.12
N ALA A 71 32.32 -26.29 53.50
CA ALA A 71 31.89 -25.56 52.31
C ALA A 71 31.96 -24.02 52.49
N ALA A 72 31.81 -23.53 53.72
CA ALA A 72 31.97 -22.11 54.07
C ALA A 72 33.39 -21.56 53.78
N GLN A 73 34.42 -22.42 53.77
CA GLN A 73 35.80 -22.05 53.42
C GLN A 73 36.04 -22.02 51.90
N LEU A 74 35.15 -22.62 51.10
CA LEU A 74 35.23 -22.66 49.64
C LEU A 74 34.42 -21.53 48.97
N SER A 75 33.49 -20.89 49.70
CA SER A 75 32.64 -19.80 49.19
C SER A 75 33.34 -18.45 49.02
N GLY A 76 34.61 -18.32 49.44
CA GLY A 76 35.28 -17.02 49.61
C GLY A 76 36.20 -16.56 48.48
N ASN A 77 36.42 -17.34 47.42
CA ASN A 77 37.32 -16.95 46.34
C ASN A 77 36.79 -17.48 45.01
N THR A 78 35.85 -16.77 44.41
CA THR A 78 35.80 -16.80 42.93
C THR A 78 37.08 -16.10 42.47
N PRO A 79 37.96 -16.74 41.68
CA PRO A 79 39.19 -16.12 41.23
C PRO A 79 38.90 -14.76 40.57
N ASP A 80 39.54 -13.69 41.05
CA ASP A 80 39.37 -12.32 40.54
C ASP A 80 39.58 -12.22 39.02
N GLU A 81 40.36 -13.15 38.46
CA GLU A 81 40.60 -13.24 37.02
C GLU A 81 39.37 -13.71 36.25
N LEU A 82 38.58 -14.65 36.80
CA LEU A 82 37.32 -15.09 36.19
C LEU A 82 36.25 -14.00 36.23
N SER A 83 36.18 -13.22 37.32
CA SER A 83 35.21 -12.12 37.42
C SER A 83 35.55 -10.99 36.44
N LYS A 84 36.83 -10.67 36.24
CA LYS A 84 37.29 -9.72 35.22
C LYS A 84 36.90 -10.17 33.81
N ILE A 85 37.25 -11.41 33.44
CA ILE A 85 36.92 -11.97 32.12
C ILE A 85 35.40 -11.95 31.89
N TYR A 86 34.60 -12.31 32.89
CA TYR A 86 33.14 -12.27 32.78
C TYR A 86 32.61 -10.85 32.53
N ASN A 87 33.10 -9.85 33.27
CA ASN A 87 32.68 -8.46 33.11
C ASN A 87 33.11 -7.88 31.75
N GLU A 88 34.30 -8.23 31.27
CA GLU A 88 34.78 -7.85 29.93
C GLU A 88 33.89 -8.46 28.84
N MET A 89 33.57 -9.75 28.94
CA MET A 89 32.67 -10.42 27.99
C MET A 89 31.28 -9.79 27.99
N LEU A 90 30.72 -9.51 29.18
CA LEU A 90 29.40 -8.89 29.30
C LEU A 90 29.38 -7.47 28.68
N THR A 91 30.45 -6.71 28.88
CA THR A 91 30.64 -5.39 28.25
C THR A 91 30.70 -5.52 26.73
N SER A 92 31.48 -6.47 26.21
CA SER A 92 31.62 -6.69 24.76
C SER A 92 30.30 -7.10 24.10
N VAL A 93 29.53 -7.98 24.75
CA VAL A 93 28.21 -8.42 24.25
C VAL A 93 27.23 -7.24 24.27
N TRP A 94 27.25 -6.44 25.32
CA TRP A 94 26.41 -5.25 25.42
C TRP A 94 26.75 -4.21 24.35
N GLU A 95 28.02 -3.94 24.11
CA GLU A 95 28.46 -3.02 23.06
C GLU A 95 28.07 -3.53 21.66
N CYS A 96 28.22 -4.83 21.41
CA CYS A 96 27.80 -5.45 20.16
C CYS A 96 26.27 -5.32 19.97
N ALA A 97 25.49 -5.64 21.01
CA ALA A 97 24.04 -5.51 20.99
C ALA A 97 23.60 -4.06 20.72
N LYS A 98 24.23 -3.08 21.38
CA LYS A 98 23.98 -1.65 21.13
C LYS A 98 24.31 -1.25 19.70
N LYS A 99 25.44 -1.73 19.17
CA LYS A 99 25.83 -1.45 17.79
C LYS A 99 24.80 -1.98 16.79
N ILE A 100 24.34 -3.22 16.97
CA ILE A 100 23.31 -3.83 16.11
C ILE A 100 21.98 -3.09 16.25
N ALA A 101 21.56 -2.75 17.47
CA ALA A 101 20.33 -1.99 17.71
C ALA A 101 20.37 -0.61 17.02
N ASN A 102 21.50 0.11 17.12
CA ASN A 102 21.67 1.39 16.45
C ASN A 102 21.69 1.23 14.92
N GLN A 103 22.37 0.22 14.39
CA GLN A 103 22.38 -0.06 12.96
C GLN A 103 20.97 -0.35 12.44
N ASN A 104 20.20 -1.15 13.16
CA ASN A 104 18.81 -1.45 12.83
C ASN A 104 17.93 -0.20 12.91
N LEU A 105 18.14 0.67 13.92
CA LEU A 105 17.44 1.94 14.05
C LEU A 105 17.71 2.84 12.83
N TYR A 106 18.97 3.03 12.45
CA TYR A 106 19.33 3.85 11.30
C TYR A 106 18.80 3.26 9.99
N ALA A 107 18.85 1.93 9.83
CA ALA A 107 18.29 1.27 8.66
C ALA A 107 16.77 1.47 8.57
N ALA A 108 16.05 1.32 9.69
CA ALA A 108 14.60 1.54 9.75
C ALA A 108 14.23 3.00 9.50
N GLN A 109 14.96 3.96 10.08
CA GLN A 109 14.75 5.39 9.82
C GLN A 109 14.95 5.72 8.34
N LYS A 110 16.02 5.23 7.73
CA LYS A 110 16.29 5.45 6.31
C LYS A 110 15.22 4.83 5.42
N ALA A 111 14.80 3.60 5.71
CA ALA A 111 13.73 2.94 4.95
C ALA A 111 12.41 3.72 5.06
N TRP A 112 12.07 4.20 6.26
CA TRP A 112 10.89 5.01 6.48
C TRP A 112 10.94 6.37 5.76
N GLU A 113 12.09 7.04 5.77
CA GLU A 113 12.29 8.29 5.02
C GLU A 113 12.12 8.05 3.51
N GLN A 114 12.69 6.95 2.98
CA GLN A 114 12.52 6.56 1.58
C GLN A 114 11.06 6.29 1.22
N GLU A 115 10.35 5.51 2.04
CA GLU A 115 8.92 5.24 1.83
C GLU A 115 8.09 6.53 1.89
N ARG A 116 8.40 7.43 2.83
CA ARG A 116 7.71 8.72 2.95
C ARG A 116 7.93 9.59 1.72
N ASP A 117 9.17 9.68 1.23
CA ASP A 117 9.49 10.48 0.06
C ASP A 117 8.86 9.89 -1.21
N GLU A 118 8.81 8.56 -1.34
CA GLU A 118 8.10 7.87 -2.43
C GLU A 118 6.57 8.09 -2.35
N LEU A 119 5.98 8.02 -1.15
CA LEU A 119 4.55 8.31 -0.95
C LEU A 119 4.20 9.75 -1.33
N GLU A 120 5.04 10.72 -0.96
CA GLU A 120 4.81 12.12 -1.33
C GLU A 120 4.93 12.32 -2.84
N ARG A 121 5.89 11.65 -3.49
CA ARG A 121 6.02 11.64 -4.95
C ARG A 121 4.78 11.05 -5.61
N LEU A 122 4.32 9.88 -5.21
CA LEU A 122 3.13 9.22 -5.76
C LEU A 122 1.87 10.07 -5.54
N ARG A 123 1.76 10.73 -4.39
CA ARG A 123 0.66 11.65 -4.10
C ARG A 123 0.65 12.83 -5.08
N LEU A 124 1.80 13.44 -5.36
CA LEU A 124 1.92 14.52 -6.32
C LEU A 124 1.60 14.05 -7.74
N GLU A 125 2.16 12.91 -8.16
CA GLU A 125 1.88 12.33 -9.48
C GLU A 125 0.38 12.04 -9.65
N LEU A 126 -0.28 11.51 -8.62
CA LEU A 126 -1.72 11.25 -8.63
C LEU A 126 -2.56 12.53 -8.69
N SER A 127 -2.18 13.56 -7.92
CA SER A 127 -2.85 14.87 -7.97
C SER A 127 -2.77 15.47 -9.37
N LEU A 128 -1.58 15.47 -9.98
CA LEU A 128 -1.37 15.99 -11.34
C LEU A 128 -2.17 15.18 -12.38
N ALA A 129 -2.27 13.86 -12.21
CA ALA A 129 -3.09 13.01 -13.08
C ALA A 129 -4.59 13.36 -12.99
N TYR A 130 -5.10 13.59 -11.78
CA TYR A 130 -6.49 14.03 -11.58
C TYR A 130 -6.76 15.44 -12.14
N ASP A 131 -5.82 16.37 -11.96
CA ASP A 131 -5.93 17.71 -12.53
C ASP A 131 -5.99 17.64 -14.07
N ARG A 132 -5.12 16.82 -14.67
CA ARG A 132 -5.12 16.57 -16.12
C ARG A 132 -6.43 15.93 -16.59
N GLN A 133 -6.90 14.89 -15.91
CA GLN A 133 -8.16 14.23 -16.24
C GLN A 133 -9.33 15.21 -16.16
N THR A 134 -9.34 16.08 -15.14
CA THR A 134 -10.35 17.12 -14.98
C THR A 134 -10.34 18.10 -16.16
N GLN A 135 -9.14 18.55 -16.58
CA GLN A 135 -8.99 19.44 -17.73
C GLN A 135 -9.47 18.77 -19.04
N GLU A 136 -9.10 17.51 -19.25
CA GLU A 136 -9.53 16.72 -20.42
C GLU A 136 -11.05 16.52 -20.43
N LEU A 137 -11.68 16.26 -19.29
CA LEU A 137 -13.13 16.16 -19.16
C LEU A 137 -13.82 17.49 -19.48
N ILE A 138 -13.32 18.60 -18.95
CA ILE A 138 -13.86 19.94 -19.26
C ILE A 138 -13.74 20.24 -20.76
N ALA A 139 -12.60 19.91 -21.36
CA ALA A 139 -12.36 20.12 -22.79
C ALA A 139 -13.32 19.29 -23.66
N THR A 140 -13.47 18.01 -23.36
CA THR A 140 -14.39 17.11 -24.09
C THR A 140 -15.85 17.53 -23.91
N GLN A 141 -16.26 17.95 -22.71
CA GLN A 141 -17.60 18.47 -22.45
C GLN A 141 -17.89 19.74 -23.26
N LYS A 142 -16.90 20.66 -23.36
CA LYS A 142 -17.01 21.85 -24.21
C LYS A 142 -17.11 21.51 -25.70
N GLN A 143 -16.33 20.54 -26.17
CA GLN A 143 -16.41 20.08 -27.55
C GLN A 143 -17.78 19.45 -27.85
N LEU A 144 -18.28 18.62 -26.93
CA LEU A 144 -19.59 17.99 -27.07
C LEU A 144 -20.72 19.02 -27.10
N SER A 145 -20.72 19.99 -26.18
CA SER A 145 -21.74 21.04 -26.18
C SER A 145 -21.70 21.90 -27.44
N HIS A 146 -20.51 22.19 -27.96
CA HIS A 146 -20.35 22.88 -29.23
C HIS A 146 -20.91 22.08 -30.41
N GLN A 147 -20.60 20.79 -30.50
CA GLN A 147 -21.11 19.91 -31.55
C GLN A 147 -22.64 19.75 -31.49
N LEU A 148 -23.20 19.61 -30.28
CA LEU A 148 -24.65 19.61 -30.09
C LEU A 148 -25.27 20.93 -30.58
N GLY A 149 -24.65 22.08 -30.30
CA GLY A 149 -25.09 23.37 -30.82
C GLY A 149 -25.04 23.46 -32.36
N ILE A 150 -24.00 22.90 -32.99
CA ILE A 150 -23.94 22.84 -34.46
C ILE A 150 -25.03 21.93 -35.01
N ASN A 151 -25.25 20.76 -34.40
CA ASN A 151 -26.27 19.82 -34.83
C ASN A 151 -27.68 20.40 -34.71
N THR A 152 -28.01 21.10 -33.62
CA THR A 152 -29.32 21.75 -33.50
C THR A 152 -29.54 22.83 -34.55
N VAL A 153 -28.51 23.61 -34.88
CA VAL A 153 -28.58 24.58 -35.98
C VAL A 153 -28.74 23.88 -37.33
N ASN A 154 -28.05 22.77 -37.56
CA ASN A 154 -28.18 21.99 -38.80
C ASN A 154 -29.58 21.36 -38.93
N GLU A 155 -30.12 20.81 -37.85
CA GLU A 155 -31.50 20.31 -37.79
C GLU A 155 -32.51 21.43 -38.09
N ALA A 156 -32.31 22.61 -37.51
CA ALA A 156 -33.16 23.77 -37.81
C ALA A 156 -33.08 24.18 -39.29
N LYS A 157 -31.88 24.16 -39.90
CA LYS A 157 -31.70 24.41 -41.34
C LYS A 157 -32.39 23.35 -42.20
N LEU A 158 -32.24 22.07 -41.88
CA LEU A 158 -32.90 20.97 -42.59
C LEU A 158 -34.42 21.14 -42.53
N ASN A 159 -34.96 21.45 -41.35
CA ASN A 159 -36.39 21.70 -41.17
C ASN A 159 -36.90 22.93 -41.93
N GLN A 160 -36.04 23.90 -42.25
CA GLN A 160 -36.38 25.04 -43.11
C GLN A 160 -36.32 24.71 -44.61
N VAL A 161 -35.39 23.85 -45.03
CA VAL A 161 -35.19 23.50 -46.45
C VAL A 161 -36.19 22.44 -46.93
N LEU A 162 -36.50 21.44 -46.11
CA LEU A 162 -37.46 20.39 -46.44
C LEU A 162 -38.84 20.89 -46.94
N PRO A 163 -39.53 21.84 -46.28
CA PRO A 163 -40.82 22.33 -46.78
C PRO A 163 -40.68 23.11 -48.08
N LYS A 164 -39.57 23.85 -48.27
CA LYS A 164 -39.30 24.57 -49.53
C LYS A 164 -39.13 23.57 -50.67
N LEU A 165 -38.36 22.50 -50.45
CA LEU A 165 -38.17 21.45 -51.45
C LEU A 165 -39.50 20.76 -51.80
N HIS A 166 -40.35 20.49 -50.81
CA HIS A 166 -41.70 19.96 -51.04
C HIS A 166 -42.54 20.93 -51.89
N GLU A 167 -42.53 22.23 -51.59
CA GLU A 167 -43.23 23.26 -52.37
C GLU A 167 -42.72 23.37 -53.81
N PHE A 168 -41.41 23.31 -54.02
CA PHE A 168 -40.85 23.27 -55.38
C PHE A 168 -41.26 21.99 -56.12
N GLY A 169 -41.28 20.84 -55.43
CA GLY A 169 -41.75 19.57 -56.00
C GLY A 169 -43.21 19.64 -56.45
N THR A 170 -44.11 20.20 -55.64
CA THR A 170 -45.53 20.35 -56.02
C THR A 170 -45.71 21.33 -57.17
N LYS A 171 -44.96 22.44 -57.20
CA LYS A 171 -44.96 23.39 -58.32
C LYS A 171 -44.47 22.75 -59.61
N ALA A 172 -43.41 21.93 -59.55
CA ALA A 172 -42.88 21.23 -60.72
C ALA A 172 -43.88 20.23 -61.29
N VAL A 173 -44.57 19.46 -60.43
CA VAL A 173 -45.65 18.54 -60.87
C VAL A 173 -46.79 19.32 -61.55
N SER A 174 -47.25 20.42 -60.94
CA SER A 174 -48.32 21.23 -61.54
C SER A 174 -47.89 21.88 -62.88
N ALA A 175 -46.65 22.34 -62.99
CA ALA A 175 -46.11 22.84 -64.26
C ALA A 175 -46.06 21.74 -65.32
N GLN A 176 -45.64 20.53 -64.94
CA GLN A 176 -45.61 19.37 -65.83
C GLN A 176 -47.01 18.99 -66.32
N GLU A 177 -48.01 18.99 -65.43
CA GLU A 177 -49.42 18.77 -65.81
C GLU A 177 -49.90 19.83 -66.82
N LYS A 178 -49.59 21.11 -66.59
CA LYS A 178 -49.93 22.18 -67.54
C LYS A 178 -49.26 22.01 -68.90
N VAL A 179 -47.99 21.60 -68.93
CA VAL A 179 -47.28 21.31 -70.18
C VAL A 179 -47.94 20.14 -70.91
N SER A 180 -48.28 19.06 -70.21
CA SER A 180 -49.00 17.92 -70.81
C SER A 180 -50.35 18.32 -71.41
N VAL A 181 -51.12 19.17 -70.71
CA VAL A 181 -52.38 19.69 -71.25
C VAL A 181 -52.14 20.58 -72.47
N LEU A 182 -51.13 21.46 -72.44
CA LEU A 182 -50.78 22.27 -73.60
C LEU A 182 -50.37 21.42 -74.80
N GLU A 183 -49.57 20.37 -74.59
CA GLU A 183 -49.19 19.41 -75.63
C GLU A 183 -50.43 18.72 -76.23
N GLU A 184 -51.37 18.26 -75.40
CA GLU A 184 -52.64 17.70 -75.87
C GLU A 184 -53.46 18.71 -76.68
N THR A 185 -53.55 19.97 -76.24
CA THR A 185 -54.29 21.02 -76.97
C THR A 185 -53.63 21.36 -78.31
N VAL A 186 -52.29 21.41 -78.37
CA VAL A 186 -51.55 21.63 -79.62
C VAL A 186 -51.81 20.48 -80.58
N GLN A 187 -51.74 19.23 -80.12
CA GLN A 187 -52.07 18.05 -80.94
C GLN A 187 -53.51 18.10 -81.47
N GLN A 188 -54.48 18.51 -80.63
CA GLN A 188 -55.87 18.68 -81.05
C GLN A 188 -56.04 19.78 -82.10
N LEU A 189 -55.36 20.92 -81.95
CA LEU A 189 -55.38 22.02 -82.92
C LEU A 189 -54.73 21.60 -84.25
N GLU A 190 -53.60 20.91 -84.20
CA GLU A 190 -52.94 20.34 -85.38
C GLU A 190 -53.84 19.34 -86.13
N HIS A 191 -54.55 18.47 -85.41
CA HIS A 191 -55.50 17.54 -86.00
C HIS A 191 -56.71 18.26 -86.63
N ARG A 192 -57.22 19.32 -85.99
CA ARG A 192 -58.28 20.16 -86.58
C ARG A 192 -57.81 20.86 -87.86
N LEU A 193 -56.65 21.50 -87.84
CA LEU A 193 -56.03 22.13 -89.01
C LEU A 193 -55.83 21.15 -90.17
N ARG A 194 -55.53 19.87 -89.87
CA ARG A 194 -55.36 18.82 -90.88
C ARG A 194 -56.69 18.34 -91.48
N ASN A 195 -57.75 18.32 -90.69
CA ASN A 195 -59.02 17.69 -91.09
C ASN A 195 -60.08 18.69 -91.57
N ASP A 196 -59.97 19.99 -91.25
CA ASP A 196 -60.95 21.01 -91.66
C ASP A 196 -60.28 22.34 -92.08
N PRO A 197 -60.04 22.56 -93.39
CA PRO A 197 -59.37 23.78 -93.89
C PRO A 197 -60.29 25.01 -94.01
N GLN A 198 -61.57 24.92 -93.64
CA GLN A 198 -62.61 25.90 -94.03
C GLN A 198 -63.31 26.60 -92.86
N GLU A 199 -62.58 27.01 -91.82
CA GLU A 199 -63.01 28.14 -90.96
C GLU A 199 -61.79 28.98 -90.57
N SER A 200 -61.47 29.99 -91.38
CA SER A 200 -60.48 31.00 -91.05
C SER A 200 -61.00 32.37 -91.45
N SER A 201 -62.00 32.88 -90.73
CA SER A 201 -62.26 34.31 -90.67
C SER A 201 -61.34 34.92 -89.60
N PHE A 202 -60.26 35.52 -90.08
CA PHE A 202 -59.27 36.25 -89.30
C PHE A 202 -59.92 37.44 -88.58
N ASN A 203 -59.94 37.44 -87.24
CA ASN A 203 -60.43 38.57 -86.43
C ASN A 203 -59.24 39.27 -85.73
N PRO A 204 -58.94 40.56 -86.01
CA PRO A 204 -57.69 41.20 -85.57
C PRO A 204 -57.54 41.41 -84.06
N GLN A 205 -58.63 41.33 -83.29
CA GLN A 205 -58.64 41.68 -81.86
C GLN A 205 -57.95 40.65 -80.94
N GLN A 206 -57.73 39.40 -81.40
CA GLN A 206 -57.09 38.36 -80.59
C GLN A 206 -55.54 38.42 -80.60
N SER A 207 -54.93 39.16 -81.53
CA SER A 207 -53.46 39.29 -81.62
C SER A 207 -52.85 40.21 -80.55
N ALA A 208 -53.63 41.16 -80.01
CA ALA A 208 -53.18 42.03 -78.93
C ALA A 208 -53.00 41.28 -77.60
N ASP A 209 -53.87 40.31 -77.31
CA ASP A 209 -53.85 39.54 -76.06
C ASP A 209 -52.71 38.49 -76.03
N ALA A 210 -52.34 37.95 -77.20
CA ALA A 210 -51.17 37.09 -77.35
C ALA A 210 -49.85 37.86 -77.11
N THR A 211 -49.80 39.14 -77.46
CA THR A 211 -48.59 39.96 -77.24
C THR A 211 -48.42 40.29 -75.76
N ILE A 212 -49.52 40.60 -75.05
CA ILE A 212 -49.52 40.88 -73.61
C ILE A 212 -49.13 39.65 -72.78
N THR A 213 -49.57 38.46 -73.19
CA THR A 213 -49.23 37.20 -72.50
C THR A 213 -47.76 36.79 -72.71
N VAL A 214 -47.19 37.01 -73.90
CA VAL A 214 -45.75 36.77 -74.15
C VAL A 214 -44.86 37.75 -73.38
N GLU A 215 -45.27 39.02 -73.24
CA GLU A 215 -44.55 40.01 -72.43
C GLU A 215 -44.63 39.70 -70.92
N ALA A 216 -45.79 39.21 -70.44
CA ALA A 216 -45.96 38.77 -69.06
C ALA A 216 -45.12 37.54 -68.70
N VAL A 217 -44.97 36.57 -69.62
CA VAL A 217 -44.11 35.39 -69.41
C VAL A 217 -42.63 35.79 -69.36
N LYS A 218 -42.18 36.71 -70.21
CA LYS A 218 -40.79 37.24 -70.16
C LYS A 218 -40.48 37.99 -68.86
N LEU A 219 -41.45 38.73 -68.32
CA LEU A 219 -41.31 39.42 -67.03
C LEU A 219 -41.26 38.42 -65.85
N SER A 220 -41.97 37.29 -65.95
CA SER A 220 -41.93 36.22 -64.94
C SER A 220 -40.61 35.44 -64.95
N ASP A 221 -40.02 35.19 -66.12
CA ASP A 221 -38.70 34.55 -66.23
C ASP A 221 -37.59 35.47 -65.69
N ALA A 222 -37.64 36.77 -66.01
CA ALA A 222 -36.68 37.74 -65.48
C ALA A 222 -36.73 37.86 -63.94
N ALA A 223 -37.93 37.81 -63.34
CA ALA A 223 -38.10 37.82 -61.89
C ALA A 223 -37.61 36.52 -61.22
N SER A 224 -37.71 35.39 -61.93
CA SER A 224 -37.22 34.09 -61.46
C SER A 224 -35.68 34.05 -61.45
N ASP A 225 -35.03 34.57 -62.48
CA ASP A 225 -33.56 34.70 -62.54
C ASP A 225 -33.01 35.65 -61.46
N GLU A 226 -33.72 36.74 -61.14
CA GLU A 226 -33.31 37.67 -60.08
C GLU A 226 -33.39 37.02 -58.68
N LEU A 227 -34.40 36.19 -58.43
CA LEU A 227 -34.53 35.43 -57.19
C LEU A 227 -33.44 34.36 -57.03
N VAL A 228 -33.09 33.66 -58.11
CA VAL A 228 -32.00 32.67 -58.12
C VAL A 228 -30.65 33.34 -57.84
N SER A 229 -30.39 34.50 -58.46
CA SER A 229 -29.19 35.33 -58.20
C SER A 229 -29.09 35.80 -56.74
N LYS A 230 -30.22 36.15 -56.13
CA LYS A 230 -30.27 36.62 -54.74
C LYS A 230 -30.06 35.48 -53.73
N ILE A 231 -30.52 34.28 -54.06
CA ILE A 231 -30.30 33.07 -53.24
C ILE A 231 -28.83 32.62 -53.30
N MET A 232 -28.16 32.71 -54.47
CA MET A 232 -26.73 32.39 -54.58
C MET A 232 -25.81 33.36 -53.83
N LYS A 233 -26.21 34.64 -53.67
CA LYS A 233 -25.42 35.65 -52.93
C LYS A 233 -25.54 35.56 -51.40
N LEU A 234 -26.43 34.69 -50.88
CA LEU A 234 -26.69 34.52 -49.45
C LEU A 234 -26.24 33.15 -48.89
N SER A 235 -25.63 32.30 -49.73
CA SER A 235 -24.87 31.10 -49.30
C SER A 235 -23.39 31.41 -49.23
#